data_AF-A0AAU4FMI0-F1
#
_entry.id   AF-A0AAU4FMI0-F1
#
_cell.length_a   1.000
_cell.length_b   1.000
_cell.length_c   1.000
_cell.angle_alpha   90.00
_cell.angle_beta   90.00
_cell.angle_gamma   90.00
#
_symmetry.space_group_name_H-M   'P 1'
#
loop_
_entity.id
_entity.type
_entity.pdbx_description
1 polymer ?
#
loop_
_entity_poly.entity_id
_entity_poly.type
_entity_poly.pdbx_seq_one_letter_code
_entity_poly.pdbx_strand_id
1 'polypeptide(L)'
;MAQPVWHDPDPLALSTAPVPEYGSGSLADLLPTLAAGQGVPGLTAAIPEITPADRNCVFLIDGLGWEQIRDHPDEAPYLHSLLGTSRGGTGRPLTAGFPATTATSLASVGTGLPPGTHGLTGYTTRNPDTGALMNQLRWKPWTDPHVWQPYPTVFQLADAAGVHTAQVSSPDFQHTPLTKVALSGGRFLGRLTGEERMDLAAAQLGAADRSLIYTYYSEVDGKAHRFGMDSDAWRGQLMYADRLAQRLAEQLPPRSALYVTADHGMIDIPFDEESRIDFDEDWELGAGVALLGGEGRARHVYAVPGAAADVLTVWREVLGEQFWVAGRDEAIAAGWFGPSVDERVHGRIGDVVAAAHADVVITASRREPHESVMVGMHGSMTPAEQLVPLLEVRS
;
A
#
# COMPACT_ATOMS: atom_id res chain seq x y z
N MET A 1 -38.87 -5.97 -34.78
CA MET A 1 -37.73 -5.36 -34.09
C MET A 1 -37.71 -5.97 -32.70
N ALA A 2 -36.72 -6.83 -32.41
CA ALA A 2 -36.54 -7.32 -31.05
C ALA A 2 -36.02 -6.14 -30.22
N GLN A 3 -36.66 -5.87 -29.07
CA GLN A 3 -36.10 -4.94 -28.11
C GLN A 3 -34.74 -5.51 -27.63
N PRO A 4 -33.70 -4.68 -27.45
CA PRO A 4 -32.49 -5.14 -26.78
C PRO A 4 -32.92 -5.64 -25.40
N VAL A 5 -32.55 -6.88 -25.09
CA VAL A 5 -32.65 -7.41 -23.74
C VAL A 5 -31.65 -6.60 -22.92
N TRP A 6 -32.15 -5.68 -22.10
CA TRP A 6 -31.34 -5.04 -21.08
C TRP A 6 -30.94 -6.16 -20.10
N HIS A 7 -29.69 -6.60 -20.22
CA HIS A 7 -29.08 -7.41 -19.19
C HIS A 7 -28.65 -6.43 -18.10
N ASP A 8 -29.41 -6.37 -17.01
CA ASP A 8 -28.92 -5.72 -15.80
C ASP A 8 -27.58 -6.41 -15.45
N PRO A 9 -26.47 -5.66 -15.34
CA PRO A 9 -25.19 -6.28 -15.05
C PRO A 9 -25.26 -6.91 -13.65
N ASP A 10 -24.89 -8.19 -13.56
CA ASP A 10 -24.86 -8.89 -12.28
C ASP A 10 -23.68 -8.34 -11.45
N PRO A 11 -23.91 -7.80 -10.24
CA PRO A 11 -22.84 -7.31 -9.39
C PRO A 11 -21.87 -8.44 -9.01
N LEU A 12 -20.58 -8.14 -8.95
CA LEU A 12 -19.60 -9.13 -8.47
C LEU A 12 -19.92 -9.57 -7.04
N ALA A 13 -19.89 -10.89 -6.82
CA ALA A 13 -19.96 -11.44 -5.48
C ALA A 13 -18.73 -11.02 -4.68
N LEU A 14 -18.93 -10.38 -3.52
CA LEU A 14 -17.84 -9.87 -2.67
C LEU A 14 -16.83 -10.95 -2.26
N SER A 15 -17.25 -12.21 -2.18
CA SER A 15 -16.38 -13.35 -1.87
C SER A 15 -15.35 -13.67 -2.95
N THR A 16 -15.45 -13.10 -4.14
CA THR A 16 -14.44 -13.26 -5.21
C THR A 16 -13.32 -12.22 -5.11
N ALA A 17 -13.47 -11.18 -4.29
CA ALA A 17 -12.41 -10.23 -4.02
C ALA A 17 -11.25 -10.93 -3.27
N PRO A 18 -10.01 -10.87 -3.76
CA PRO A 18 -8.87 -11.45 -3.07
C PRO A 18 -8.48 -10.54 -1.89
N VAL A 19 -8.95 -10.92 -0.71
CA VAL A 19 -8.64 -10.21 0.54
C VAL A 19 -7.16 -10.39 0.88
N PRO A 20 -6.44 -9.35 1.34
CA PRO A 20 -5.05 -9.48 1.76
C PRO A 20 -4.85 -10.58 2.81
N GLU A 21 -3.69 -11.25 2.79
CA GLU A 21 -3.32 -12.37 3.66
C GLU A 21 -2.93 -11.92 5.09
N TYR A 22 -3.75 -11.07 5.71
CA TYR A 22 -3.52 -10.56 7.07
C TYR A 22 -3.30 -11.68 8.09
N GLY A 23 -2.21 -11.61 8.85
CA GLY A 23 -1.84 -12.59 9.86
C GLY A 23 -1.08 -13.81 9.32
N SER A 24 -0.71 -13.83 8.03
CA SER A 24 -0.02 -14.98 7.43
C SER A 24 0.95 -14.63 6.31
N GLY A 25 0.81 -13.47 5.66
CA GLY A 25 1.55 -13.15 4.44
C GLY A 25 1.30 -11.76 3.88
N SER A 26 0.87 -10.81 4.71
CA SER A 26 0.67 -9.42 4.30
C SER A 26 1.83 -8.52 4.72
N LEU A 27 1.87 -7.30 4.19
CA LEU A 27 2.82 -6.27 4.63
C LEU A 27 2.74 -5.95 6.14
N ALA A 28 1.56 -6.11 6.75
CA ALA A 28 1.39 -5.95 8.20
C ALA A 28 2.14 -7.02 9.00
N ASP A 29 2.46 -8.16 8.39
CA ASP A 29 3.10 -9.29 9.06
C ASP A 29 4.63 -9.23 8.99
N LEU A 30 5.19 -8.35 8.16
CA LEU A 30 6.64 -8.29 7.86
C LEU A 30 7.47 -7.86 9.07
N LEU A 31 7.36 -6.60 9.51
CA LEU A 31 8.20 -6.10 10.61
C LEU A 31 7.96 -6.82 11.94
N PRO A 32 6.72 -7.18 12.33
CA PRO A 32 6.50 -8.02 13.51
C PRO A 32 7.26 -9.34 13.44
N THR A 33 7.31 -9.98 12.27
CA THR A 33 8.05 -11.23 12.08
C THR A 33 9.55 -11.05 12.28
N LEU A 34 10.13 -10.02 11.65
CA LEU A 34 11.57 -9.73 11.78
C LEU A 34 11.94 -9.39 13.23
N ALA A 35 11.15 -8.54 13.88
CA ALA A 35 11.40 -8.10 15.24
C ALA A 35 11.17 -9.21 16.27
N ALA A 36 10.19 -10.10 16.06
CA ALA A 36 10.02 -11.31 16.86
C ALA A 36 11.25 -12.24 16.75
N GLY A 37 11.77 -12.42 15.53
CA GLY A 37 13.03 -13.14 15.29
C GLY A 37 14.25 -12.52 15.98
N GLN A 38 14.22 -11.21 16.21
CA GLN A 38 15.23 -10.50 17.00
C GLN A 38 14.96 -10.59 18.51
N GLY A 39 13.88 -11.19 18.98
CA GLY A 39 13.54 -11.30 20.41
C GLY A 39 12.90 -10.05 21.01
N VAL A 40 12.22 -9.22 20.19
CA VAL A 40 11.43 -8.09 20.69
C VAL A 40 10.15 -8.62 21.38
N PRO A 41 9.87 -8.26 22.65
CA PRO A 41 8.70 -8.78 23.37
C PRO A 41 7.37 -8.37 22.75
N GLY A 42 6.38 -9.27 22.79
CA GLY A 42 4.99 -8.98 22.39
C GLY A 42 4.73 -8.99 20.89
N LEU A 43 5.75 -9.28 20.06
CA LEU A 43 5.61 -9.44 18.61
C LEU A 43 5.60 -10.92 18.22
N THR A 44 4.89 -11.23 17.14
CA THR A 44 4.67 -12.60 16.65
C THR A 44 5.25 -12.76 15.25
N ALA A 45 5.91 -13.88 15.00
CA ALA A 45 6.32 -14.31 13.67
C ALA A 45 5.15 -14.93 12.91
N ALA A 46 4.43 -14.09 12.16
CA ALA A 46 3.27 -14.48 11.36
C ALA A 46 3.66 -15.04 9.98
N ILE A 47 4.89 -14.79 9.51
CA ILE A 47 5.44 -15.37 8.28
C ILE A 47 6.49 -16.43 8.68
N PRO A 48 6.08 -17.69 8.95
CA PRO A 48 6.95 -18.72 9.51
C PRO A 48 8.08 -19.15 8.57
N GLU A 49 7.99 -18.83 7.28
CA GLU A 49 9.01 -19.15 6.28
C GLU A 49 10.26 -18.27 6.43
N ILE A 50 10.16 -17.10 7.08
CA ILE A 50 11.30 -16.21 7.27
C ILE A 50 12.19 -16.73 8.39
N THR A 51 13.44 -17.06 8.06
CA THR A 51 14.43 -17.45 9.06
C THR A 51 14.94 -16.22 9.81
N PRO A 52 14.98 -16.23 11.16
CA PRO A 52 15.48 -15.10 11.95
C PRO A 52 16.89 -14.65 11.56
N ALA A 53 17.15 -13.35 11.65
CA ALA A 53 18.48 -12.75 11.52
C ALA A 53 18.70 -11.71 12.62
N ASP A 54 19.96 -11.58 13.05
CA ASP A 54 20.34 -10.59 14.08
C ASP A 54 20.14 -9.16 13.56
N ARG A 55 20.45 -8.95 12.28
CA ARG A 55 20.44 -7.65 11.62
C ARG A 55 19.52 -7.71 10.40
N ASN A 56 18.47 -6.90 10.40
CA ASN A 56 17.49 -6.87 9.32
C ASN A 56 17.49 -5.49 8.66
N CYS A 57 17.52 -5.45 7.33
CA CYS A 57 17.26 -4.25 6.55
C CYS A 57 16.05 -4.50 5.66
N VAL A 58 15.07 -3.59 5.69
CA VAL A 58 13.94 -3.57 4.76
C VAL A 58 14.15 -2.42 3.78
N PHE A 59 14.24 -2.76 2.50
CA PHE A 59 14.26 -1.81 1.41
C PHE A 59 12.91 -1.85 0.68
N LEU A 60 12.09 -0.83 0.91
CA LEU A 60 10.80 -0.68 0.25
C LEU A 60 10.93 0.19 -1.00
N ILE A 61 10.51 -0.33 -2.15
CA ILE A 61 10.48 0.37 -3.43
C ILE A 61 9.02 0.63 -3.77
N ASP A 62 8.61 1.90 -3.78
CA ASP A 62 7.22 2.30 -3.97
C ASP A 62 6.71 1.92 -5.37
N GLY A 63 5.53 1.30 -5.44
CA GLY A 63 4.88 0.89 -6.69
C GLY A 63 5.57 -0.26 -7.45
N LEU A 64 6.50 -0.98 -6.83
CA LEU A 64 7.20 -2.12 -7.46
C LEU A 64 6.54 -3.47 -7.10
N GLY A 65 5.41 -3.76 -7.74
CA GLY A 65 4.71 -5.03 -7.54
C GLY A 65 5.47 -6.25 -8.08
N TRP A 66 4.95 -7.42 -7.72
CA TRP A 66 5.51 -8.73 -8.05
C TRP A 66 5.54 -8.98 -9.56
N GLU A 67 4.47 -8.61 -10.24
CA GLU A 67 4.32 -8.85 -11.68
C GLU A 67 5.26 -7.96 -12.48
N GLN A 68 5.47 -6.69 -12.05
CA GLN A 68 6.42 -5.78 -12.68
C GLN A 68 7.83 -6.39 -12.70
N ILE A 69 8.29 -7.02 -11.62
CA ILE A 69 9.62 -7.66 -11.58
C ILE A 69 9.65 -8.90 -12.49
N ARG A 70 8.62 -9.75 -12.43
CA ARG A 70 8.53 -10.99 -13.24
C ARG A 70 8.57 -10.69 -14.73
N ASP A 71 7.90 -9.61 -15.14
CA ASP A 71 7.69 -9.29 -16.55
C ASP A 71 8.82 -8.41 -17.12
N HIS A 72 9.81 -8.02 -16.30
CA HIS A 72 10.95 -7.16 -16.66
C HIS A 72 12.34 -7.73 -16.29
N PRO A 73 12.69 -8.94 -16.75
CA PRO A 73 13.97 -9.57 -16.41
C PRO A 73 15.19 -8.82 -16.97
N ASP A 74 15.04 -8.07 -18.07
CA ASP A 74 16.15 -7.35 -18.70
C ASP A 74 16.44 -6.01 -18.02
N GLU A 75 15.40 -5.31 -17.53
CA GLU A 75 15.54 -4.07 -16.78
C GLU A 75 15.90 -4.28 -15.30
N ALA A 76 15.40 -5.35 -14.68
CA ALA A 76 15.64 -5.69 -13.27
C ALA A 76 16.27 -7.08 -13.08
N PRO A 77 17.42 -7.38 -13.70
CA PRO A 77 18.01 -8.72 -13.67
C PRO A 77 18.40 -9.17 -12.27
N TYR A 78 18.83 -8.25 -11.39
CA TYR A 78 19.21 -8.60 -10.03
C TYR A 78 17.97 -8.98 -9.21
N LEU A 79 16.95 -8.13 -9.17
CA LEU A 79 15.69 -8.39 -8.45
C LEU A 79 14.99 -9.63 -9.01
N HIS A 80 14.92 -9.78 -10.34
CA HIS A 80 14.32 -10.94 -10.98
C HIS A 80 15.04 -12.24 -10.58
N SER A 81 16.38 -12.23 -10.46
CA SER A 81 17.15 -13.40 -10.01
C SER A 81 16.80 -13.86 -8.59
N LEU A 82 16.24 -12.96 -7.76
CA LEU A 82 15.86 -13.22 -6.38
C LEU A 82 14.41 -13.67 -6.22
N LEU A 83 13.59 -13.77 -7.28
CA LEU A 83 12.17 -14.15 -7.15
C LEU A 83 12.00 -15.46 -6.38
N GLY A 84 12.88 -16.44 -6.59
CA GLY A 84 12.87 -17.72 -5.85
C GLY A 84 13.16 -17.60 -4.35
N THR A 85 13.80 -16.52 -3.89
CA THR A 85 14.04 -16.25 -2.46
C THR A 85 12.83 -15.62 -1.78
N SER A 86 11.81 -15.21 -2.54
CA SER A 86 10.66 -14.49 -2.00
C SER A 86 9.94 -15.27 -0.91
N ARG A 87 9.56 -14.56 0.16
CA ARG A 87 8.85 -15.11 1.35
C ARG A 87 9.53 -16.38 1.87
N GLY A 88 10.78 -16.22 2.30
CA GLY A 88 11.56 -17.29 2.93
C GLY A 88 11.90 -18.44 1.97
N GLY A 89 12.19 -18.14 0.69
CA GLY A 89 12.54 -19.15 -0.30
C GLY A 89 11.36 -19.94 -0.88
N THR A 90 10.13 -19.49 -0.67
CA THR A 90 8.95 -20.14 -1.25
C THR A 90 8.67 -19.73 -2.69
N GLY A 91 9.28 -18.65 -3.17
CA GLY A 91 9.00 -18.08 -4.49
C GLY A 91 7.62 -17.44 -4.60
N ARG A 92 7.00 -17.12 -3.46
CA ARG A 92 5.67 -16.51 -3.39
C ARG A 92 5.75 -15.03 -2.98
N PRO A 93 4.86 -14.17 -3.46
CA PRO A 93 4.76 -12.79 -3.01
C PRO A 93 4.15 -12.67 -1.62
N LEU A 94 4.20 -11.45 -1.07
CA LEU A 94 3.30 -10.97 -0.02
C LEU A 94 2.08 -10.28 -0.65
N THR A 95 1.11 -9.94 0.19
CA THR A 95 0.00 -9.05 -0.16
C THR A 95 0.15 -7.68 0.50
N ALA A 96 -0.03 -6.62 -0.27
CA ALA A 96 -0.32 -5.29 0.24
C ALA A 96 -1.67 -5.27 0.97
N GLY A 97 -1.86 -4.32 1.88
CA GLY A 97 -3.16 -4.12 2.52
C GLY A 97 -4.20 -3.55 1.55
N PHE A 98 -5.47 -3.49 1.96
CA PHE A 98 -6.50 -2.78 1.22
C PHE A 98 -6.90 -1.46 1.92
N PRO A 99 -6.97 -0.34 1.15
CA PRO A 99 -6.56 -0.22 -0.25
C PRO A 99 -5.04 -0.33 -0.42
N ALA A 100 -4.61 -0.85 -1.56
CA ALA A 100 -3.20 -1.05 -1.93
C ALA A 100 -2.57 0.30 -2.30
N THR A 101 -2.29 1.12 -1.29
CA THR A 101 -1.87 2.52 -1.44
C THR A 101 -0.81 2.89 -0.40
N THR A 102 0.13 3.78 -0.76
CA THR A 102 1.31 4.13 0.05
C THR A 102 0.99 4.41 1.52
N ALA A 103 0.00 5.28 1.81
CA ALA A 103 -0.31 5.67 3.19
C ALA A 103 -0.80 4.48 4.04
N THR A 104 -1.63 3.62 3.46
CA THR A 104 -2.17 2.41 4.10
C THR A 104 -1.05 1.39 4.31
N SER A 105 -0.30 1.09 3.25
CA SER A 105 0.74 0.06 3.27
C SER A 105 1.94 0.44 4.15
N LEU A 106 2.42 1.69 4.11
CA LEU A 106 3.50 2.12 5.00
C LEU A 106 3.09 2.08 6.47
N ALA A 107 1.84 2.44 6.78
CA ALA A 107 1.31 2.29 8.13
C ALA A 107 1.21 0.82 8.54
N SER A 108 0.78 -0.07 7.64
CA SER A 108 0.75 -1.51 7.89
C SER A 108 2.15 -2.08 8.15
N VAL A 109 3.13 -1.79 7.28
CA VAL A 109 4.54 -2.20 7.45
C VAL A 109 5.07 -1.71 8.79
N GLY A 110 4.92 -0.41 9.06
CA GLY A 110 5.57 0.25 10.17
C GLY A 110 4.95 -0.06 11.54
N THR A 111 3.64 -0.28 11.60
CA THR A 111 2.92 -0.58 12.85
C THR A 111 2.70 -2.07 13.08
N GLY A 112 2.81 -2.88 12.02
CA GLY A 112 2.49 -4.30 12.09
C GLY A 112 1.00 -4.60 12.24
N LEU A 113 0.14 -3.65 11.84
CA LEU A 113 -1.30 -3.72 12.03
C LEU A 113 -2.02 -3.62 10.68
N PRO A 114 -3.24 -4.16 10.55
CA PRO A 114 -4.05 -3.97 9.35
C PRO A 114 -4.73 -2.58 9.33
N PRO A 115 -5.28 -2.14 8.18
CA PRO A 115 -5.87 -0.81 8.00
C PRO A 115 -7.02 -0.48 8.95
N GLY A 116 -7.84 -1.48 9.26
CA GLY A 116 -8.94 -1.39 10.22
C GLY A 116 -8.48 -1.08 11.64
N THR A 117 -7.23 -1.41 11.98
CA THR A 117 -6.65 -1.15 13.30
C THR A 117 -5.79 0.10 13.27
N HIS A 118 -4.83 0.28 12.34
CA HIS A 118 -4.00 1.51 12.35
C HIS A 118 -4.78 2.75 11.91
N GLY A 119 -5.87 2.59 11.14
CA GLY A 119 -6.83 3.64 10.84
C GLY A 119 -6.49 4.52 9.65
N LEU A 120 -5.51 4.13 8.84
CA LEU A 120 -5.23 4.76 7.55
C LEU A 120 -5.80 3.88 6.45
N THR A 121 -7.05 4.14 6.06
CA THR A 121 -7.82 3.26 5.17
C THR A 121 -7.94 3.76 3.73
N GLY A 122 -6.98 4.53 3.21
CA GLY A 122 -7.00 5.03 1.82
C GLY A 122 -6.28 6.36 1.57
N TYR A 123 -6.09 6.72 0.29
CA TYR A 123 -5.48 8.00 -0.08
C TYR A 123 -6.22 9.21 0.50
N THR A 124 -7.55 9.24 0.39
CA THR A 124 -8.41 10.20 1.09
C THR A 124 -9.52 9.52 1.87
N THR A 125 -9.81 9.96 3.09
CA THR A 125 -10.92 9.43 3.90
C THR A 125 -11.64 10.54 4.65
N ARG A 126 -12.91 10.35 5.00
CA ARG A 126 -13.66 11.32 5.80
C ARG A 126 -13.12 11.34 7.22
N ASN A 127 -12.84 12.53 7.73
CA ASN A 127 -12.67 12.74 9.16
C ASN A 127 -14.05 12.84 9.82
N PRO A 128 -14.43 11.87 10.69
CA PRO A 128 -15.74 11.88 11.34
C PRO A 128 -15.98 13.12 12.21
N ASP A 129 -14.93 13.71 12.78
CA ASP A 129 -15.04 14.85 13.69
C ASP A 129 -15.30 16.17 12.95
N THR A 130 -14.79 16.29 11.72
CA THR A 130 -14.90 17.53 10.93
C THR A 130 -15.85 17.40 9.75
N GLY A 131 -16.19 16.18 9.35
CA GLY A 131 -16.94 15.87 8.13
C GLY A 131 -16.15 16.12 6.84
N ALA A 132 -14.89 16.56 6.90
CA ALA A 132 -14.08 16.85 5.70
C ALA A 132 -13.29 15.63 5.24
N LEU A 133 -12.97 15.57 3.94
CA LEU A 133 -11.99 14.61 3.42
C LEU A 133 -10.59 15.00 3.86
N MET A 134 -9.83 13.99 4.28
CA MET A 134 -8.43 14.09 4.67
C MET A 134 -7.58 13.21 3.76
N ASN A 135 -6.63 13.84 3.07
CA ASN A 135 -5.57 13.15 2.36
C ASN A 135 -4.53 12.62 3.34
N GLN A 136 -4.34 11.31 3.37
CA GLN A 136 -3.52 10.62 4.37
C GLN A 136 -2.04 10.53 3.99
N LEU A 137 -1.70 10.83 2.74
CA LEU A 137 -0.31 10.93 2.28
C LEU A 137 0.24 12.34 2.49
N ARG A 138 -0.50 13.35 2.01
CA ARG A 138 -0.17 14.79 2.14
C ARG A 138 -0.50 15.35 3.53
N TRP A 139 -1.29 14.61 4.32
CA TRP A 139 -1.77 14.97 5.65
C TRP A 139 -2.55 16.30 5.69
N LYS A 140 -3.56 16.41 4.83
CA LYS A 140 -4.36 17.63 4.68
C LYS A 140 -5.86 17.33 4.64
N PRO A 141 -6.70 18.06 5.40
CA PRO A 141 -6.34 19.09 6.37
C PRO A 141 -5.54 18.52 7.54
N TRP A 142 -4.77 19.37 8.22
CA TRP A 142 -3.94 18.92 9.34
C TRP A 142 -4.82 18.45 10.50
N THR A 143 -4.48 17.28 11.02
CA THR A 143 -4.99 16.71 12.27
C THR A 143 -3.80 16.18 13.06
N ASP A 144 -3.94 16.08 14.38
CA ASP A 144 -2.91 15.44 15.21
C ASP A 144 -2.70 13.99 14.75
N PRO A 145 -1.50 13.63 14.26
CA PRO A 145 -1.27 12.30 13.71
C PRO A 145 -1.49 11.18 14.72
N HIS A 146 -1.22 11.41 16.01
CA HIS A 146 -1.37 10.38 17.04
C HIS A 146 -2.82 10.10 17.43
N VAL A 147 -3.74 11.04 17.18
CA VAL A 147 -5.18 10.77 17.26
C VAL A 147 -5.61 9.89 16.09
N TRP A 148 -4.95 10.05 14.95
CA TRP A 148 -5.25 9.29 13.74
C TRP A 148 -4.70 7.86 13.78
N GLN A 149 -3.50 7.67 14.32
CA GLN A 149 -2.87 6.36 14.52
C GLN A 149 -2.19 6.42 15.91
N PRO A 150 -2.75 5.75 16.93
CA PRO A 150 -2.28 5.87 18.30
C PRO A 150 -1.33 4.75 18.73
N TYR A 151 -1.15 3.71 17.90
CA TYR A 151 -0.36 2.54 18.27
C TYR A 151 1.14 2.79 18.06
N PRO A 152 2.00 2.21 18.91
CA PRO A 152 3.44 2.30 18.66
C PRO A 152 3.80 1.59 17.34
N THR A 153 4.83 2.08 16.69
CA THR A 153 5.43 1.39 15.54
C THR A 153 6.26 0.19 16.01
N VAL A 154 6.53 -0.75 15.12
CA VAL A 154 7.46 -1.85 15.38
C VAL A 154 8.88 -1.33 15.67
N PHE A 155 9.30 -0.25 15.01
CA PHE A 155 10.59 0.38 15.29
C PHE A 155 10.67 0.95 16.70
N GLN A 156 9.61 1.59 17.22
CA GLN A 156 9.58 2.07 18.61
C GLN A 156 9.68 0.91 19.61
N LEU A 157 8.96 -0.19 19.34
CA LEU A 157 9.01 -1.39 20.18
C LEU A 157 10.39 -2.05 20.15
N ALA A 158 11.02 -2.14 18.98
CA ALA A 158 12.34 -2.71 18.80
C ALA A 158 13.43 -1.85 19.48
N ASP A 159 13.38 -0.53 19.33
CA ASP A 159 14.28 0.43 19.98
C ASP A 159 14.20 0.32 21.52
N ALA A 160 12.98 0.28 22.06
CA ALA A 160 12.75 0.08 23.49
C ALA A 160 13.26 -1.28 24.01
N ALA A 161 13.33 -2.30 23.15
CA ALA A 161 13.89 -3.62 23.45
C ALA A 161 15.40 -3.73 23.18
N GLY A 162 16.08 -2.61 22.91
CA GLY A 162 17.53 -2.55 22.70
C GLY A 162 18.00 -3.03 21.32
N VAL A 163 17.12 -3.10 20.33
CA VAL A 163 17.51 -3.27 18.92
C VAL A 163 17.85 -1.89 18.36
N HIS A 164 19.01 -1.76 17.71
CA HIS A 164 19.36 -0.51 17.02
C HIS A 164 18.41 -0.27 15.84
N THR A 165 17.64 0.82 15.86
CA THR A 165 16.71 1.13 14.77
C THR A 165 17.11 2.42 14.05
N ALA A 166 17.02 2.40 12.71
CA ALA A 166 17.22 3.61 11.93
C ALA A 166 16.43 3.59 10.62
N GLN A 167 16.01 4.77 10.20
CA GLN A 167 15.41 5.03 8.89
C GLN A 167 16.41 5.82 8.05
N VAL A 168 16.73 5.33 6.87
CA VAL A 168 17.61 6.00 5.90
C VAL A 168 16.78 6.28 4.65
N SER A 169 16.31 7.52 4.49
CA SER A 169 15.38 7.88 3.42
C SER A 169 15.60 9.32 2.94
N SER A 170 14.79 9.81 1.99
CA SER A 170 14.84 11.22 1.58
C SER A 170 14.62 12.13 2.79
N PRO A 171 15.41 13.21 2.96
CA PRO A 171 15.19 14.19 4.02
C PRO A 171 13.79 14.82 3.97
N ASP A 172 13.13 14.82 2.81
CA ASP A 172 11.78 15.38 2.64
C ASP A 172 10.73 14.65 3.49
N PHE A 173 10.97 13.37 3.83
CA PHE A 173 10.04 12.57 4.63
C PHE A 173 10.22 12.76 6.14
N GLN A 174 11.36 13.29 6.60
CA GLN A 174 11.78 13.30 8.02
C GLN A 174 10.72 13.89 8.96
N HIS A 175 10.01 14.92 8.50
CA HIS A 175 9.04 15.65 9.33
C HIS A 175 7.59 15.43 8.91
N THR A 176 7.35 14.53 7.95
CA THR A 176 5.98 14.25 7.51
C THR A 176 5.19 13.56 8.61
N PRO A 177 3.90 13.89 8.75
CA PRO A 177 3.01 13.19 9.68
C PRO A 177 2.96 11.68 9.49
N LEU A 178 2.91 11.20 8.24
CA LEU A 178 2.89 9.76 7.94
C LEU A 178 4.13 9.06 8.51
N THR A 179 5.34 9.59 8.28
CA THR A 179 6.57 9.03 8.88
C THR A 179 6.52 9.02 10.40
N LYS A 180 5.93 10.04 11.03
CA LYS A 180 5.81 10.11 12.50
C LYS A 180 4.96 8.99 13.09
N VAL A 181 3.90 8.58 12.41
CA VAL A 181 2.97 7.56 12.94
C VAL A 181 3.23 6.15 12.42
N ALA A 182 3.80 6.04 11.22
CA ALA A 182 4.07 4.74 10.62
C ALA A 182 5.49 4.25 10.93
N LEU A 183 6.50 5.11 10.86
CA LEU A 183 7.90 4.68 10.78
C LEU A 183 8.79 5.16 11.92
N SER A 184 8.27 5.98 12.84
CA SER A 184 9.05 6.49 13.99
C SER A 184 9.65 5.39 14.84
N GLY A 185 10.77 5.66 15.51
CA GLY A 185 11.57 4.67 16.21
C GLY A 185 13.03 4.83 15.82
N GLY A 186 13.90 4.92 16.83
CA GLY A 186 15.32 5.20 16.63
C GLY A 186 15.59 6.52 15.90
N ARG A 187 16.50 6.47 14.92
CA ARG A 187 17.02 7.67 14.23
C ARG A 187 16.54 7.77 12.79
N PHE A 188 16.14 8.97 12.37
CA PHE A 188 15.96 9.31 10.95
C PHE A 188 17.25 9.93 10.38
N LEU A 189 17.74 9.41 9.27
CA LEU A 189 18.99 9.79 8.63
C LEU A 189 18.74 10.14 7.15
N GLY A 190 18.44 11.41 6.90
CA GLY A 190 18.11 11.91 5.56
C GLY A 190 19.28 11.89 4.57
N ARG A 191 19.10 11.31 3.39
CA ARG A 191 20.06 11.33 2.26
C ARG A 191 19.32 11.52 0.94
N LEU A 192 19.89 12.35 0.06
CA LEU A 192 19.26 12.73 -1.19
C LEU A 192 19.41 11.63 -2.26
N THR A 193 20.64 11.16 -2.50
CA THR A 193 20.90 10.18 -3.55
C THR A 193 20.52 8.76 -3.11
N GLY A 194 20.21 7.89 -4.07
CA GLY A 194 19.91 6.49 -3.77
C GLY A 194 21.13 5.75 -3.23
N GLU A 195 22.30 6.03 -3.80
CA GLU A 195 23.56 5.38 -3.46
C GLU A 195 24.00 5.71 -2.03
N GLU A 196 23.93 6.98 -1.62
CA GLU A 196 24.25 7.38 -0.25
C GLU A 196 23.28 6.77 0.77
N ARG A 197 22.00 6.58 0.38
CA ARG A 197 21.03 5.87 1.21
C ARG A 197 21.44 4.41 1.41
N MET A 198 21.80 3.69 0.34
CA MET A 198 22.22 2.28 0.44
C MET A 198 23.49 2.13 1.29
N ASP A 199 24.50 2.97 1.07
CA ASP A 199 25.76 2.92 1.81
C ASP A 199 25.54 3.20 3.30
N LEU A 200 24.71 4.20 3.62
CA LEU A 200 24.40 4.52 5.01
C LEU A 200 23.52 3.45 5.65
N ALA A 201 22.58 2.85 4.93
CA ALA A 201 21.77 1.75 5.43
C ALA A 201 22.63 0.54 5.81
N ALA A 202 23.59 0.15 4.94
CA ALA A 202 24.56 -0.91 5.24
C ALA A 202 25.41 -0.58 6.48
N ALA A 203 25.89 0.66 6.59
CA ALA A 203 26.66 1.12 7.75
C ALA A 203 25.84 1.08 9.05
N GLN A 204 24.56 1.50 9.01
CA GLN A 204 23.67 1.42 10.18
C GLN A 204 23.32 -0.01 10.55
N LEU A 205 23.19 -0.90 9.56
CA LEU A 205 22.91 -2.32 9.79
C LEU A 205 24.01 -2.98 10.63
N GLY A 206 25.28 -2.61 10.36
CA GLY A 206 26.45 -3.08 11.12
C GLY A 206 26.74 -2.33 12.43
N ALA A 207 25.94 -1.31 12.80
CA ALA A 207 26.25 -0.44 13.95
C ALA A 207 26.04 -1.10 15.32
N ALA A 208 25.29 -2.20 15.38
CA ALA A 208 25.02 -2.95 16.60
C ALA A 208 24.97 -4.47 16.34
N ASP A 209 24.89 -5.26 17.40
CA ASP A 209 24.69 -6.71 17.28
C ASP A 209 23.29 -7.07 16.79
N ARG A 210 22.27 -6.30 17.20
CA ARG A 210 20.89 -6.41 16.71
C ARG A 210 20.48 -5.08 16.10
N SER A 211 20.06 -5.10 14.84
CA SER A 211 19.69 -3.87 14.09
C SER A 211 18.45 -4.08 13.23
N LEU A 212 17.57 -3.09 13.15
CA LEU A 212 16.42 -3.06 12.25
C LEU A 212 16.42 -1.74 11.47
N ILE A 213 16.78 -1.82 10.19
CA ILE A 213 17.01 -0.65 9.32
C ILE A 213 15.93 -0.60 8.23
N TYR A 214 15.40 0.58 7.97
CA TYR A 214 14.43 0.82 6.90
C TYR A 214 14.96 1.83 5.89
N THR A 215 14.85 1.52 4.61
CA THR A 215 15.13 2.44 3.50
C THR A 215 14.02 2.39 2.48
N TYR A 216 13.80 3.52 1.79
CA TYR A 216 12.66 3.72 0.91
C TYR A 216 13.04 4.47 -0.37
N TYR A 217 12.44 4.10 -1.50
CA TYR A 217 12.65 4.71 -2.80
C TYR A 217 11.32 4.89 -3.57
N SER A 218 10.96 6.13 -3.91
CA SER A 218 9.63 6.51 -4.41
C SER A 218 9.51 6.68 -5.94
N GLU A 219 10.62 6.71 -6.68
CA GLU A 219 10.57 7.22 -8.06
C GLU A 219 9.95 6.22 -9.06
N VAL A 220 9.91 4.92 -8.74
CA VAL A 220 9.29 3.91 -9.62
C VAL A 220 7.79 4.19 -9.77
N ASP A 221 7.08 4.29 -8.64
CA ASP A 221 5.68 4.73 -8.57
C ASP A 221 5.44 6.06 -9.32
N GLY A 222 6.22 7.09 -8.99
CA GLY A 222 6.04 8.42 -9.57
C GLY A 222 6.20 8.46 -11.10
N LYS A 223 7.02 7.57 -11.69
CA LYS A 223 7.09 7.44 -13.16
C LYS A 223 5.93 6.64 -13.73
N ALA A 224 5.46 5.61 -13.04
CA ALA A 224 4.32 4.83 -13.50
C ALA A 224 3.05 5.69 -13.58
N HIS A 225 2.75 6.45 -12.52
CA HIS A 225 1.63 7.40 -12.54
C HIS A 225 1.70 8.40 -13.70
N ARG A 226 2.90 8.89 -14.02
CA ARG A 226 3.07 9.97 -15.00
C ARG A 226 3.14 9.50 -16.44
N PHE A 227 3.76 8.35 -16.68
CA PHE A 227 4.14 7.90 -18.03
C PHE A 227 3.63 6.51 -18.38
N GLY A 228 3.05 5.80 -17.41
CA GLY A 228 2.66 4.40 -17.53
C GLY A 228 3.81 3.45 -17.20
N MET A 229 3.44 2.24 -16.82
CA MET A 229 4.33 1.09 -16.83
C MET A 229 4.89 0.89 -18.24
N ASP A 230 6.03 0.22 -18.34
CA ASP A 230 6.72 -0.07 -19.61
C ASP A 230 7.26 1.14 -20.40
N SER A 231 6.95 2.37 -19.98
CA SER A 231 7.55 3.58 -20.57
C SER A 231 9.06 3.62 -20.34
N ASP A 232 9.82 4.22 -21.27
CA ASP A 232 11.27 4.41 -21.12
C ASP A 232 11.64 5.10 -19.79
N ALA A 233 10.81 6.04 -19.35
CA ALA A 233 10.98 6.76 -18.10
C ALA A 233 10.83 5.83 -16.88
N TRP A 234 9.84 4.95 -16.89
CA TRP A 234 9.61 3.96 -15.84
C TRP A 234 10.68 2.86 -15.85
N ARG A 235 10.98 2.27 -17.02
CA ARG A 235 12.05 1.27 -17.21
C ARG A 235 13.40 1.78 -16.69
N GLY A 236 13.71 3.06 -16.94
CA GLY A 236 14.92 3.69 -16.42
C GLY A 236 14.99 3.77 -14.88
N GLN A 237 13.86 3.98 -14.19
CA GLN A 237 13.82 3.93 -12.72
C GLN A 237 13.87 2.51 -12.19
N LEU A 238 13.25 1.55 -12.88
CA LEU A 238 13.35 0.13 -12.52
C LEU A 238 14.81 -0.35 -12.56
N MET A 239 15.54 -0.06 -13.64
CA MET A 239 16.98 -0.36 -13.76
C MET A 239 17.83 0.31 -12.67
N TYR A 240 17.41 1.49 -12.20
CA TYR A 240 18.11 2.18 -11.14
C TYR A 240 17.82 1.54 -9.77
N ALA A 241 16.57 1.22 -9.48
CA ALA A 241 16.16 0.53 -8.26
C ALA A 241 16.82 -0.86 -8.13
N ASP A 242 16.92 -1.60 -9.24
CA ASP A 242 17.63 -2.88 -9.34
C ASP A 242 19.10 -2.74 -8.89
N ARG A 243 19.81 -1.74 -9.43
CA ARG A 243 21.20 -1.44 -9.04
C ARG A 243 21.34 -0.99 -7.59
N LEU A 244 20.36 -0.24 -7.04
CA LEU A 244 20.38 0.14 -5.62
C LEU A 244 20.24 -1.08 -4.72
N ALA A 245 19.33 -2.00 -5.04
CA ALA A 245 19.15 -3.24 -4.29
C ALA A 245 20.43 -4.09 -4.33
N GLN A 246 21.05 -4.24 -5.51
CA GLN A 246 22.33 -4.93 -5.65
C GLN A 246 23.44 -4.27 -4.82
N ARG A 247 23.56 -2.94 -4.89
CA ARG A 247 24.56 -2.18 -4.13
C ARG A 247 24.43 -2.39 -2.63
N LEU A 248 23.21 -2.43 -2.10
CA LEU A 248 22.97 -2.67 -0.67
C LEU A 248 23.32 -4.11 -0.28
N ALA A 249 22.92 -5.07 -1.12
CA ALA A 249 23.18 -6.49 -0.89
C ALA A 249 24.68 -6.83 -0.86
N GLU A 250 25.49 -6.21 -1.71
CA GLU A 250 26.94 -6.40 -1.76
C GLU A 250 27.68 -5.86 -0.51
N GLN A 251 27.00 -5.06 0.31
CA GLN A 251 27.56 -4.40 1.49
C GLN A 251 27.04 -4.98 2.82
N LEU A 252 26.28 -6.08 2.78
CA LEU A 252 25.71 -6.66 3.99
C LEU A 252 26.81 -7.12 4.97
N PRO A 253 26.76 -6.70 6.24
CA PRO A 253 27.64 -7.25 7.25
C PRO A 253 27.21 -8.69 7.60
N PRO A 254 28.10 -9.50 8.20
CA PRO A 254 27.73 -10.86 8.61
C PRO A 254 26.54 -10.88 9.56
N ARG A 255 25.77 -11.98 9.51
CA ARG A 255 24.54 -12.22 10.30
C ARG A 255 23.40 -11.27 9.93
N SER A 256 23.35 -10.84 8.68
CA SER A 256 22.34 -9.89 8.21
C SER A 256 21.42 -10.50 7.16
N ALA A 257 20.19 -10.00 7.11
CA ALA A 257 19.24 -10.22 6.04
C ALA A 257 18.77 -8.88 5.47
N LEU A 258 18.75 -8.77 4.15
CA LEU A 258 18.09 -7.72 3.38
C LEU A 258 16.78 -8.28 2.84
N TYR A 259 15.70 -7.54 3.07
CA TYR A 259 14.38 -7.78 2.50
C TYR A 259 14.04 -6.65 1.53
N VAL A 260 13.86 -6.97 0.25
CA VAL A 260 13.37 -6.00 -0.75
C VAL A 260 11.89 -6.26 -0.99
N THR A 261 11.08 -5.22 -0.83
CA THR A 261 9.62 -5.29 -0.94
C THR A 261 9.04 -4.01 -1.55
N ALA A 262 7.72 -3.93 -1.66
CA ALA A 262 6.98 -2.76 -2.11
C ALA A 262 5.73 -2.56 -1.24
N ASP A 263 5.15 -1.37 -1.30
CA ASP A 263 3.89 -1.03 -0.65
C ASP A 263 2.66 -1.42 -1.49
N HIS A 264 2.78 -1.40 -2.80
CA HIS A 264 1.81 -1.91 -3.77
C HIS A 264 2.47 -2.16 -5.13
N GLY A 265 1.70 -2.75 -6.05
CA GLY A 265 1.99 -2.75 -7.47
C GLY A 265 1.28 -1.60 -8.18
N MET A 266 0.92 -1.81 -9.45
CA MET A 266 0.48 -0.77 -10.38
C MET A 266 -0.18 -1.40 -11.60
N ILE A 267 -1.15 -0.72 -12.20
CA ILE A 267 -1.77 -1.05 -13.47
C ILE A 267 -1.97 0.19 -14.33
N ASP A 268 -1.74 0.09 -15.63
CA ASP A 268 -2.04 1.19 -16.57
C ASP A 268 -3.50 1.15 -16.98
N ILE A 269 -4.17 2.30 -16.90
CA ILE A 269 -5.58 2.42 -17.29
C ILE A 269 -5.69 3.16 -18.62
N PRO A 270 -6.31 2.56 -19.66
CA PRO A 270 -6.54 3.22 -20.94
C PRO A 270 -7.27 4.57 -20.81
N PHE A 271 -7.04 5.48 -21.76
CA PHE A 271 -7.71 6.79 -21.83
C PHE A 271 -8.91 6.74 -22.78
N ASP A 272 -9.88 5.90 -22.45
CA ASP A 272 -11.17 5.78 -23.14
C ASP A 272 -12.34 5.84 -22.14
N GLU A 273 -13.54 6.04 -22.68
CA GLU A 273 -14.77 6.21 -21.89
C GLU A 273 -15.20 4.92 -21.17
N GLU A 274 -14.78 3.75 -21.66
CA GLU A 274 -15.11 2.44 -21.04
C GLU A 274 -14.23 2.16 -19.81
N SER A 275 -12.98 2.63 -19.83
CA SER A 275 -11.99 2.40 -18.77
C SER A 275 -11.97 3.52 -17.72
N ARG A 276 -12.43 4.73 -18.06
CA ARG A 276 -12.40 5.90 -17.17
C ARG A 276 -13.80 6.46 -16.94
N ILE A 277 -14.42 6.00 -15.88
CA ILE A 277 -15.75 6.44 -15.46
C ILE A 277 -15.60 7.75 -14.67
N ASP A 278 -16.01 8.88 -15.24
CA ASP A 278 -15.91 10.18 -14.58
C ASP A 278 -17.11 10.45 -13.67
N PHE A 279 -16.90 10.35 -12.36
CA PHE A 279 -17.91 10.63 -11.35
C PHE A 279 -18.51 12.04 -11.47
N ASP A 280 -17.75 13.04 -11.92
CA ASP A 280 -18.24 14.42 -12.01
C ASP A 280 -19.19 14.65 -13.19
N GLU A 281 -19.21 13.74 -14.17
CA GLU A 281 -20.07 13.76 -15.35
C GLU A 281 -21.21 12.71 -15.28
N ASP A 282 -21.08 11.71 -14.40
CA ASP A 282 -22.10 10.69 -14.16
C ASP A 282 -23.11 11.11 -13.07
N TRP A 283 -24.33 11.43 -13.50
CA TRP A 283 -25.38 11.90 -12.59
C TRP A 283 -25.94 10.79 -11.69
N GLU A 284 -25.86 9.52 -12.10
CA GLU A 284 -26.37 8.37 -11.34
C GLU A 284 -25.44 8.10 -10.16
N LEU A 285 -24.13 7.98 -10.43
CA LEU A 285 -23.13 7.79 -9.40
C LEU A 285 -23.08 8.93 -8.38
N GLY A 286 -23.35 10.17 -8.83
CA GLY A 286 -23.40 11.35 -7.97
C GLY A 286 -24.67 11.48 -7.11
N ALA A 287 -25.75 10.76 -7.42
CA ALA A 287 -27.03 10.90 -6.73
C ALA A 287 -26.93 10.42 -5.28
N GLY A 288 -27.24 11.30 -4.31
CA GLY A 288 -27.20 10.97 -2.89
C GLY A 288 -25.80 10.89 -2.27
N VAL A 289 -24.74 11.18 -3.03
CA VAL A 289 -23.36 11.22 -2.53
C VAL A 289 -23.04 12.59 -1.93
N ALA A 290 -22.56 12.60 -0.68
CA ALA A 290 -22.10 13.80 0.00
C ALA A 290 -20.61 14.08 -0.24
N LEU A 291 -19.78 13.03 -0.21
CA LEU A 291 -18.33 13.11 -0.45
C LEU A 291 -17.87 11.88 -1.23
N LEU A 292 -16.96 12.11 -2.18
CA LEU A 292 -16.20 11.06 -2.85
C LEU A 292 -14.77 11.09 -2.30
N GLY A 293 -14.37 10.03 -1.62
CA GLY A 293 -13.00 9.83 -1.15
C GLY A 293 -12.38 8.56 -1.70
N GLY A 294 -11.30 8.12 -1.07
CA GLY A 294 -10.45 7.03 -1.53
C GLY A 294 -9.48 7.47 -2.62
N GLU A 295 -9.23 6.58 -3.55
CA GLU A 295 -8.47 6.77 -4.79
C GLU A 295 -9.22 6.15 -5.97
N GLY A 296 -8.76 6.40 -7.20
CA GLY A 296 -9.53 6.05 -8.40
C GLY A 296 -9.91 4.57 -8.50
N ARG A 297 -9.04 3.69 -8.02
CA ARG A 297 -9.22 2.23 -8.03
C ARG A 297 -9.95 1.70 -6.78
N ALA A 298 -10.02 2.48 -5.70
CA ALA A 298 -10.65 2.10 -4.45
C ALA A 298 -11.36 3.31 -3.82
N ARG A 299 -12.63 3.51 -4.20
CA ARG A 299 -13.43 4.66 -3.78
C ARG A 299 -14.07 4.42 -2.42
N HIS A 300 -14.01 5.44 -1.57
CA HIS A 300 -14.80 5.56 -0.35
C HIS A 300 -15.91 6.57 -0.59
N VAL A 301 -17.14 6.12 -0.74
CA VAL A 301 -18.30 6.96 -1.02
C VAL A 301 -19.03 7.22 0.29
N TYR A 302 -19.27 8.49 0.60
CA TYR A 302 -20.01 8.90 1.80
C TYR A 302 -21.34 9.47 1.37
N ALA A 303 -22.43 8.86 1.83
CA ALA A 303 -23.78 9.24 1.42
C ALA A 303 -24.31 10.42 2.23
N VAL A 304 -25.25 11.16 1.65
CA VAL A 304 -26.13 12.06 2.41
C VAL A 304 -26.89 11.23 3.45
N PRO A 305 -27.12 11.74 4.68
CA PRO A 305 -27.82 10.98 5.71
C PRO A 305 -29.15 10.39 5.22
N GLY A 306 -29.29 9.07 5.33
CA GLY A 306 -30.47 8.32 4.87
C GLY A 306 -30.36 7.74 3.46
N ALA A 307 -29.38 8.13 2.64
CA ALA A 307 -29.26 7.70 1.24
C ALA A 307 -28.29 6.52 1.02
N ALA A 308 -27.64 5.99 2.07
CA ALA A 308 -26.56 4.99 1.91
C ALA A 308 -27.00 3.71 1.18
N ALA A 309 -28.21 3.21 1.45
CA ALA A 309 -28.73 2.02 0.78
C ALA A 309 -29.03 2.29 -0.70
N ASP A 310 -29.59 3.45 -1.03
CA ASP A 310 -29.88 3.84 -2.41
C ASP A 310 -28.58 4.03 -3.21
N VAL A 311 -27.59 4.70 -2.62
CA VAL A 311 -26.25 4.86 -3.22
C VAL A 311 -25.61 3.50 -3.46
N LEU A 312 -25.69 2.56 -2.50
CA LEU A 312 -25.13 1.21 -2.66
C LEU A 312 -25.79 0.47 -3.83
N THR A 313 -27.12 0.53 -3.94
CA THR A 313 -27.86 -0.08 -5.05
C THR A 313 -27.42 0.51 -6.39
N VAL A 314 -27.42 1.84 -6.52
CA VAL A 314 -27.03 2.52 -7.76
C VAL A 314 -25.59 2.19 -8.13
N TRP A 315 -24.65 2.22 -7.18
CA TRP A 315 -23.25 1.91 -7.46
C TRP A 315 -23.06 0.45 -7.89
N ARG A 316 -23.86 -0.50 -7.36
CA ARG A 316 -23.83 -1.89 -7.82
C ARG A 316 -24.38 -2.05 -9.23
N GLU A 317 -25.47 -1.37 -9.54
CA GLU A 317 -26.12 -1.43 -10.85
C GLU A 317 -25.29 -0.76 -11.95
N VAL A 318 -24.72 0.43 -11.67
CA VAL A 318 -23.94 1.19 -12.66
C VAL A 318 -22.57 0.56 -12.89
N LEU A 319 -21.87 0.13 -11.84
CA LEU A 319 -20.51 -0.40 -11.96
C LEU A 319 -20.47 -1.91 -12.28
N GLY A 320 -21.56 -2.63 -12.02
CA GLY A 320 -21.76 -4.01 -12.45
C GLY A 320 -20.59 -4.95 -12.13
N GLU A 321 -20.09 -5.63 -13.16
CA GLU A 321 -19.00 -6.60 -13.06
C GLU A 321 -17.59 -5.97 -13.02
N GLN A 322 -17.48 -4.65 -13.19
CA GLN A 322 -16.20 -3.96 -13.25
C GLN A 322 -15.63 -3.65 -11.86
N PHE A 323 -16.46 -3.67 -10.81
CA PHE A 323 -16.08 -3.35 -9.43
C PHE A 323 -16.67 -4.33 -8.42
N TRP A 324 -15.91 -4.62 -7.36
CA TRP A 324 -16.47 -5.12 -6.11
C TRP A 324 -17.06 -3.94 -5.34
N VAL A 325 -18.38 -3.92 -5.18
CA VAL A 325 -19.10 -2.83 -4.51
C VAL A 325 -19.78 -3.35 -3.24
N ALA A 326 -19.29 -2.86 -2.09
CA ALA A 326 -19.74 -3.26 -0.77
C ALA A 326 -20.24 -2.06 0.04
N GLY A 327 -21.30 -2.23 0.82
CA GLY A 327 -21.58 -1.33 1.94
C GLY A 327 -20.48 -1.42 3.00
N ARG A 328 -20.35 -0.41 3.86
CA ARG A 328 -19.35 -0.36 4.94
C ARG A 328 -19.27 -1.69 5.70
N ASP A 329 -20.39 -2.13 6.25
CA ASP A 329 -20.43 -3.31 7.13
C ASP A 329 -20.13 -4.60 6.37
N GLU A 330 -20.51 -4.67 5.08
CA GLU A 330 -20.19 -5.80 4.21
C GLU A 330 -18.68 -5.86 3.93
N ALA A 331 -18.03 -4.74 3.62
CA ALA A 331 -16.59 -4.67 3.40
C ALA A 331 -15.79 -5.04 4.67
N ILE A 332 -16.27 -4.59 5.84
CA ILE A 332 -15.68 -4.95 7.13
C ILE A 332 -15.85 -6.44 7.41
N ALA A 333 -17.06 -6.99 7.23
CA ALA A 333 -17.34 -8.40 7.44
C ALA A 333 -16.58 -9.30 6.44
N ALA A 334 -16.33 -8.82 5.23
CA ALA A 334 -15.51 -9.49 4.23
C ALA A 334 -14.00 -9.43 4.53
N GLY A 335 -13.59 -8.72 5.60
CA GLY A 335 -12.19 -8.66 6.04
C GLY A 335 -11.30 -7.74 5.21
N TRP A 336 -11.87 -6.85 4.39
CA TRP A 336 -11.09 -5.96 3.50
C TRP A 336 -10.09 -5.11 4.29
N PHE A 337 -10.47 -4.66 5.48
CA PHE A 337 -9.62 -3.82 6.33
C PHE A 337 -8.90 -4.61 7.43
N GLY A 338 -8.87 -5.95 7.35
CA GLY A 338 -8.33 -6.83 8.39
C GLY A 338 -9.40 -7.53 9.22
N PRO A 339 -8.98 -8.38 10.18
CA PRO A 339 -9.87 -9.22 10.98
C PRO A 339 -10.80 -8.44 11.93
N SER A 340 -10.46 -7.19 12.23
CA SER A 340 -11.27 -6.31 13.08
C SER A 340 -11.03 -4.85 12.71
N VAL A 341 -12.03 -4.01 12.95
CA VAL A 341 -11.94 -2.56 12.77
C VAL A 341 -12.13 -1.88 14.12
N ASP A 342 -11.20 -1.01 14.49
CA ASP A 342 -11.33 -0.17 15.68
C ASP A 342 -12.54 0.76 15.53
N GLU A 343 -13.27 0.99 16.62
CA GLU A 343 -14.44 1.88 16.63
C GLU A 343 -14.13 3.28 16.07
N ARG A 344 -12.94 3.81 16.39
CA ARG A 344 -12.43 5.11 15.89
C ARG A 344 -12.22 5.17 14.37
N VAL A 345 -12.09 4.01 13.71
CA VAL A 345 -11.80 3.86 12.29
C VAL A 345 -13.07 3.65 11.48
N HIS A 346 -14.12 3.07 12.09
CA HIS A 346 -15.38 2.76 11.43
C HIS A 346 -15.93 3.93 10.59
N GLY A 347 -15.99 5.14 11.17
CA GLY A 347 -16.51 6.34 10.49
C GLY A 347 -15.64 6.88 9.34
N ARG A 348 -14.39 6.41 9.22
CA ARG A 348 -13.43 6.76 8.15
C ARG A 348 -13.59 5.87 6.92
N ILE A 349 -14.22 4.71 7.06
CA ILE A 349 -14.57 3.84 5.94
C ILE A 349 -15.81 4.42 5.26
N GLY A 350 -15.87 4.39 3.92
CA GLY A 350 -17.01 4.86 3.15
C GLY A 350 -18.31 4.17 3.57
N ASP A 351 -19.46 4.83 3.38
CA ASP A 351 -20.75 4.16 3.51
C ASP A 351 -20.90 3.08 2.40
N VAL A 352 -20.31 3.36 1.24
CA VAL A 352 -20.05 2.39 0.16
C VAL A 352 -18.56 2.41 -0.17
N VAL A 353 -17.99 1.23 -0.40
CA VAL A 353 -16.61 1.03 -0.84
C VAL A 353 -16.65 0.30 -2.18
N ALA A 354 -16.00 0.87 -3.19
CA ALA A 354 -15.92 0.29 -4.53
C ALA A 354 -14.47 0.07 -4.92
N ALA A 355 -14.10 -1.20 -5.12
CA ALA A 355 -12.75 -1.62 -5.51
C ALA A 355 -12.79 -2.15 -6.95
N ALA A 356 -11.99 -1.58 -7.84
CA ALA A 356 -11.96 -1.95 -9.26
C ALA A 356 -11.47 -3.39 -9.46
N HIS A 357 -12.23 -4.19 -10.20
CA HIS A 357 -11.88 -5.57 -10.55
C HIS A 357 -11.26 -5.65 -11.96
N ALA A 358 -11.81 -4.91 -12.92
CA ALA A 358 -11.32 -4.81 -14.29
C ALA A 358 -10.27 -3.70 -14.45
N ASP A 359 -9.77 -3.47 -15.66
CA ASP A 359 -8.79 -2.41 -16.01
C ASP A 359 -9.47 -1.04 -16.11
N VAL A 360 -10.18 -0.67 -15.05
CA VAL A 360 -11.01 0.53 -14.96
C VAL A 360 -10.60 1.42 -13.79
N VAL A 361 -11.02 2.67 -13.84
CA VAL A 361 -10.83 3.66 -12.77
C VAL A 361 -12.03 4.59 -12.70
N ILE A 362 -12.43 4.96 -11.49
CA ILE A 362 -13.38 6.06 -11.29
C ILE A 362 -12.56 7.34 -11.17
N THR A 363 -12.68 8.25 -12.12
CA THR A 363 -12.07 9.59 -12.05
C THR A 363 -13.06 10.61 -11.48
N ALA A 364 -12.58 11.81 -11.19
CA ALA A 364 -13.42 12.95 -10.82
C ALA A 364 -12.76 14.21 -11.39
N SER A 365 -12.98 14.48 -12.68
CA SER A 365 -12.14 15.43 -13.44
C SER A 365 -12.19 16.86 -12.93
N ARG A 366 -13.26 17.26 -12.22
CA ARG A 366 -13.42 18.59 -11.66
C ARG A 366 -12.84 18.68 -10.25
N ARG A 367 -12.96 17.60 -9.46
CA ARG A 367 -12.53 17.56 -8.04
C ARG A 367 -11.08 17.14 -7.86
N GLU A 368 -10.61 16.24 -8.72
CA GLU A 368 -9.33 15.56 -8.67
C GLU A 368 -8.63 15.64 -10.05
N PRO A 369 -8.43 16.85 -10.62
CA PRO A 369 -7.96 17.01 -12.00
C PRO A 369 -6.54 16.45 -12.22
N HIS A 370 -5.72 16.39 -11.18
CA HIS A 370 -4.35 15.87 -11.27
C HIS A 370 -4.32 14.34 -11.24
N GLU A 371 -5.09 13.74 -10.34
CA GLU A 371 -5.24 12.29 -10.23
C GLU A 371 -5.95 11.72 -11.47
N SER A 372 -6.94 12.43 -12.03
CA SER A 372 -7.72 11.97 -13.19
C SER A 372 -6.92 11.82 -14.49
N VAL A 373 -5.74 12.44 -14.58
CA VAL A 373 -4.85 12.36 -15.76
C VAL A 373 -3.66 11.41 -15.59
N MET A 374 -3.59 10.67 -14.47
CA MET A 374 -2.55 9.66 -14.26
C MET A 374 -2.75 8.47 -15.22
N VAL A 375 -1.65 7.87 -15.66
CA VAL A 375 -1.63 6.70 -16.56
C VAL A 375 -1.69 5.42 -15.72
N GLY A 376 -0.65 5.18 -14.92
CA GLY A 376 -0.61 4.15 -13.90
C GLY A 376 -1.51 4.48 -12.73
N MET A 377 -2.25 3.50 -12.24
CA MET A 377 -3.14 3.56 -11.09
C MET A 377 -2.90 2.36 -10.17
N HIS A 378 -3.23 2.52 -8.90
CA HIS A 378 -3.26 1.44 -7.92
C HIS A 378 -4.34 1.74 -6.87
N GLY A 379 -4.52 0.84 -5.91
CA GLY A 379 -5.43 1.00 -4.77
C GLY A 379 -6.41 -0.16 -4.57
N SER A 380 -6.73 -0.91 -5.62
CA SER A 380 -7.70 -2.01 -5.55
C SER A 380 -7.06 -3.31 -5.05
N MET A 381 -7.84 -4.39 -5.12
CA MET A 381 -7.48 -5.73 -4.68
C MET A 381 -6.95 -6.62 -5.80
N THR A 382 -6.75 -6.13 -7.03
CA THR A 382 -6.27 -7.02 -8.09
C THR A 382 -4.84 -7.51 -7.81
N PRO A 383 -4.45 -8.69 -8.33
CA PRO A 383 -3.08 -9.19 -8.15
C PRO A 383 -1.99 -8.20 -8.58
N ALA A 384 -2.21 -7.44 -9.66
CA ALA A 384 -1.27 -6.45 -10.18
C ALA A 384 -0.98 -5.30 -9.19
N GLU A 385 -1.90 -5.04 -8.27
CA GLU A 385 -1.79 -3.99 -7.24
C GLU A 385 -1.43 -4.55 -5.87
N GLN A 386 -1.95 -5.73 -5.49
CA GLN A 386 -1.71 -6.30 -4.17
C GLN A 386 -0.43 -7.12 -4.06
N LEU A 387 -0.04 -7.87 -5.10
CA LEU A 387 1.09 -8.78 -4.97
C LEU A 387 2.40 -7.99 -4.98
N VAL A 388 3.13 -8.04 -3.88
CA VAL A 388 4.43 -7.36 -3.71
C VAL A 388 5.50 -8.37 -3.36
N PRO A 389 6.76 -8.16 -3.79
CA PRO A 389 7.83 -9.10 -3.51
C PRO A 389 8.23 -9.08 -2.03
N LEU A 390 8.86 -10.16 -1.55
CA LEU A 390 9.65 -10.15 -0.32
C LEU A 390 10.98 -10.87 -0.58
N LEU A 391 11.80 -10.28 -1.44
CA LEU A 391 13.06 -10.87 -1.88
C LEU A 391 14.06 -10.84 -0.73
N GLU A 392 14.80 -11.92 -0.55
CA GLU A 392 15.75 -12.08 0.54
C GLU A 392 17.19 -12.24 0.04
N VAL A 393 18.12 -11.55 0.70
CA VAL A 393 19.58 -11.75 0.57
C VAL A 393 20.19 -11.83 1.97
N ARG A 394 21.10 -12.77 2.21
CA ARG A 394 21.70 -13.01 3.54
C ARG A 394 23.23 -13.00 3.48
N SER A 395 23.88 -12.59 4.58
CA SER A 395 25.35 -12.61 4.78
C SER A 395 25.78 -13.26 6.09
#